data_AF-G9KE88-F1
#
_entry.id   AF-G9KE88-F1
#
_cell.length_a   1.000
_cell.length_b   1.000
_cell.length_c   1.000
_cell.angle_alpha   90.00
_cell.angle_beta   90.00
_cell.angle_gamma   90.00
#
_symmetry.space_group_name_H-M   'P 1'
#
loop_
_entity.id
_entity.type
_entity.pdbx_description
1 polymer ?
#
loop_
_entity_poly.entity_id
_entity_poly.type
_entity_poly.pdbx_seq_one_letter_code
_entity_poly.pdbx_strand_id
1 'polypeptide(L)' 'FGRIPMRFSVLMQMRFDGLLGFPGGFVDRRFWSLEDGLNRVLGLGLGCLRLTEADYLSSHLTEGPHRVVAHLYARQLT' A
#
# COMPACT_ATOMS: atom_id res chain seq x y z
N PHE A 1 -13.19 5.13 26.06
CA PHE A 1 -12.79 6.20 25.13
C PHE A 1 -12.67 7.52 25.89
N GLY A 2 -11.74 8.40 25.55
CA GLY A 2 -11.68 9.75 26.13
C GLY A 2 -10.51 10.08 27.06
N ARG A 3 -9.56 9.16 27.29
CA ARG A 3 -8.33 9.46 28.06
C ARG A 3 -7.07 9.51 27.20
N ILE A 4 -7.11 8.89 26.03
CA ILE A 4 -6.03 8.92 25.04
C ILE A 4 -6.64 9.48 23.74
N PRO A 5 -6.21 10.67 23.28
CA PRO A 5 -6.70 11.22 22.03
C PRO A 5 -6.18 10.38 20.86
N MET A 6 -7.09 10.00 19.97
CA MET A 6 -6.70 9.38 18.70
C MET A 6 -6.16 10.50 17.80
N ARG A 7 -4.84 10.50 17.59
CA ARG A 7 -4.17 11.54 16.79
C ARG A 7 -4.29 11.27 15.29
N PHE A 8 -4.13 10.01 14.91
CA PHE A 8 -4.20 9.55 13.53
C PHE A 8 -4.80 8.14 13.50
N SER A 9 -5.51 7.83 12.42
CA SER A 9 -5.90 6.47 12.05
C SER A 9 -5.07 6.03 10.85
N VAL A 10 -4.52 4.82 10.92
CA VAL A 10 -3.75 4.22 9.83
C VAL A 10 -4.46 2.95 9.41
N LEU A 11 -4.76 2.84 8.11
CA LEU A 11 -5.41 1.66 7.56
C LEU A 11 -4.40 0.53 7.35
N MET A 12 -4.67 -0.62 7.94
CA MET A 12 -3.97 -1.88 7.70
C MET A 12 -5.02 -2.98 7.52
N GLN A 13 -4.63 -4.11 6.94
CA GLN A 13 -5.50 -5.27 6.73
C GLN A 13 -4.86 -6.55 7.25
N MET A 14 -5.71 -7.49 7.68
CA MET A 14 -5.31 -8.88 7.89
C MET A 14 -5.19 -9.56 6.52
N ARG A 15 -4.05 -10.17 6.25
CA ARG A 15 -3.75 -10.90 5.02
C ARG A 15 -4.19 -12.35 5.13
N PHE A 16 -4.22 -13.04 3.98
CA PHE A 16 -4.59 -14.47 3.91
C PHE A 16 -3.64 -15.40 4.70
N ASP A 17 -2.41 -14.96 4.96
CA ASP A 17 -1.41 -15.67 5.76
C ASP A 17 -1.54 -15.39 7.28
N GLY A 18 -2.59 -14.67 7.69
CA GLY A 18 -2.86 -14.32 9.09
C GLY A 18 -2.01 -13.15 9.62
N LEU A 19 -1.14 -12.55 8.80
CA LEU A 19 -0.32 -11.41 9.20
C LEU A 19 -1.00 -10.08 8.89
N LEU A 20 -0.62 -9.03 9.61
CA LEU A 20 -1.03 -7.65 9.30
C LEU A 20 -0.12 -7.06 8.21
N GLY A 21 -0.71 -6.27 7.32
CA GLY A 21 0.04 -5.53 6.31
C GLY A 21 -0.76 -4.37 5.74
N PHE A 22 -0.09 -3.52 4.96
CA PHE A 22 -0.78 -2.48 4.21
C PHE A 22 -1.56 -3.08 3.04
N PRO A 23 -2.69 -2.47 2.65
CA PRO A 23 -3.34 -2.76 1.39
C PRO A 23 -2.40 -2.57 0.21
N GLY A 24 -2.41 -3.52 -0.72
CA GLY A 24 -1.54 -3.49 -1.90
C GLY A 24 -1.38 -4.88 -2.52
N GLY A 25 -0.42 -4.99 -3.44
CA GLY A 25 -0.09 -6.24 -4.11
C GLY A 25 1.06 -6.07 -5.10
N PHE A 26 1.34 -7.13 -5.84
CA PHE A 26 2.39 -7.11 -6.86
C PHE A 26 1.98 -6.31 -8.09
N VAL A 27 2.95 -5.60 -8.67
CA VAL A 27 2.79 -4.84 -9.91
C VAL A 27 3.78 -5.35 -10.95
N ASP A 28 3.30 -5.70 -12.14
CA ASP A 28 4.17 -6.05 -13.27
C ASP A 28 4.53 -4.79 -14.07
N ARG A 29 5.75 -4.30 -13.83
CA ARG A 29 6.30 -3.08 -14.45
C ARG A 29 6.50 -3.19 -15.97
N ARG A 30 6.36 -4.37 -16.57
CA ARG A 30 6.41 -4.54 -18.04
C ARG A 30 5.14 -4.04 -18.72
N PHE A 31 4.03 -4.01 -17.99
CA PHE A 31 2.71 -3.67 -18.54
C PHE A 31 2.13 -2.38 -17.96
N TRP A 32 2.51 -2.02 -16.73
CA TRP A 32 1.90 -0.90 -15.99
C TRP A 32 2.95 -0.03 -15.31
N SER A 33 2.61 1.24 -15.10
CA SER A 33 3.28 2.09 -14.11
C SER A 33 3.04 1.52 -12.69
N LEU A 34 3.81 1.99 -11.71
CA LEU A 34 3.60 1.58 -10.32
C LEU A 34 2.21 2.02 -9.83
N GLU A 35 1.84 3.25 -10.13
CA GLU A 35 0.58 3.89 -9.74
C GLU A 35 -0.62 3.18 -10.38
N ASP A 36 -0.58 2.91 -11.69
CA ASP A 36 -1.69 2.23 -12.38
C ASP A 36 -1.88 0.81 -11.85
N GLY A 37 -0.77 0.07 -11.67
CA GLY A 37 -0.80 -1.28 -11.12
C GLY A 37 -1.33 -1.31 -9.68
N LEU A 38 -0.83 -0.41 -8.83
CA LEU A 38 -1.25 -0.34 -7.43
C LEU A 38 -2.72 0.10 -7.31
N ASN A 39 -3.15 1.13 -8.05
CA ASN A 39 -4.54 1.60 -8.05
C ASN A 39 -5.52 0.50 -8.52
N ARG A 40 -5.12 -0.30 -9.52
CA ARG A 40 -5.92 -1.44 -9.95
C ARG A 40 -6.11 -2.46 -8.83
N VAL A 41 -5.05 -2.79 -8.08
CA VAL A 41 -5.13 -3.76 -6.99
C VAL A 41 -5.97 -3.22 -5.84
N LEU A 42 -5.76 -1.96 -5.45
CA LEU A 42 -6.52 -1.31 -4.38
C LEU A 42 -8.01 -1.17 -4.72
N GLY A 43 -8.33 -0.92 -6.00
CA GLY A 43 -9.70 -0.84 -6.50
C GLY A 43 -10.54 -2.11 -6.31
N LEU A 44 -9.90 -3.28 -6.10
CA LEU A 44 -10.62 -4.54 -5.83
C LEU A 44 -11.17 -4.64 -4.40
N GLY A 45 -10.62 -3.86 -3.45
CA GLY A 45 -10.96 -4.01 -2.01
C GLY A 45 -11.25 -2.71 -1.26
N LEU A 46 -10.75 -1.57 -1.74
CA LEU A 46 -10.89 -0.26 -1.07
C LEU A 46 -11.70 0.77 -1.87
N GLY A 47 -12.18 0.42 -3.06
CA GLY A 47 -12.94 1.34 -3.91
C GLY A 47 -12.09 2.43 -4.57
N CYS A 48 -12.67 3.63 -4.75
CA CYS A 48 -12.10 4.73 -5.55
C CYS A 48 -10.99 5.52 -4.84
N LEU A 49 -9.92 4.84 -4.40
CA LEU A 49 -8.67 5.50 -4.00
C LEU A 49 -7.75 5.63 -5.22
N ARG A 50 -7.17 6.82 -5.45
CA ARG A 50 -6.25 7.06 -6.57
C ARG A 50 -4.90 7.58 -6.09
N LEU A 51 -3.92 6.73 -5.92
CA LEU A 51 -2.54 7.11 -5.63
C LEU A 51 -1.86 7.69 -6.87
N THR A 52 -0.96 8.63 -6.63
CA THR A 52 -0.13 9.31 -7.62
C THR A 52 1.33 9.29 -7.18
N GLU A 53 2.25 9.74 -8.05
CA GLU A 53 3.66 9.87 -7.69
C GLU A 53 3.89 10.79 -6.48
N ALA A 54 3.01 11.77 -6.24
CA ALA A 54 3.10 12.65 -5.07
C ALA A 54 2.86 11.93 -3.74
N ASP A 55 2.20 10.75 -3.78
CA ASP A 55 1.95 9.92 -2.61
C ASP A 55 3.08 8.90 -2.35
N TYR A 56 4.11 8.85 -3.23
CA TYR A 56 5.23 7.93 -3.10
C TYR A 56 6.17 8.34 -1.95
N LEU A 57 6.54 7.38 -1.10
CA LEU A 57 7.44 7.61 0.02
C LEU A 57 8.82 7.00 -0.18
N SER A 58 8.89 5.69 -0.43
CA SER A 58 10.15 4.97 -0.44
C SER A 58 10.08 3.63 -1.16
N SER A 59 11.27 3.10 -1.45
CA SER A 59 11.46 1.75 -1.94
C SER A 59 12.42 0.99 -1.04
N HIS A 60 12.18 -0.30 -0.87
CA HIS A 60 13.09 -1.19 -0.17
C HIS A 60 13.34 -2.43 -1.03
N LEU A 61 14.61 -2.68 -1.35
CA LEU A 61 15.03 -3.93 -1.97
C LEU A 61 15.12 -5.00 -0.89
N THR A 62 14.34 -6.06 -1.02
CA THR A 62 14.43 -7.18 -0.09
C THR A 62 15.59 -8.07 -0.49
N GLU A 63 16.59 -8.18 0.39
CA GLU A 63 17.68 -9.15 0.25
C GLU A 63 17.17 -10.51 0.75
N GLY A 64 16.82 -11.38 -0.19
CA GLY A 64 16.28 -12.71 0.10
C GLY A 64 16.24 -13.59 -1.15
N PRO A 65 15.74 -14.84 -1.04
CA PRO A 65 15.68 -15.76 -2.18
C PRO A 65 14.84 -15.22 -3.35
N HIS A 66 13.92 -14.29 -3.06
CA HIS A 66 13.13 -13.59 -4.06
C HIS A 66 13.58 -12.13 -4.15
N ARG A 67 14.06 -11.73 -5.34
CA ARG A 67 14.39 -10.33 -5.63
C ARG A 67 13.11 -9.54 -5.84
N VAL A 68 12.59 -8.95 -4.77
CA VAL A 68 11.40 -8.11 -4.78
C VAL A 68 11.77 -6.71 -4.29
N VAL A 69 11.23 -5.69 -4.96
CA VAL A 69 11.28 -4.31 -4.49
C VAL A 69 9.91 -3.95 -3.94
N ALA A 70 9.86 -3.57 -2.66
CA ALA A 70 8.65 -3.07 -2.02
C ALA A 70 8.60 -1.54 -2.19
N HIS A 71 7.58 -1.05 -2.91
CA HIS A 71 7.30 0.38 -3.07
C HIS A 71 6.20 0.79 -2.08
N LEU A 72 6.46 1.79 -1.25
CA LEU A 72 5.53 2.29 -0.23
C LEU A 72 4.98 3.65 -0.64
N TYR A 73 3.65 3.76 -0.56
CA TYR A 73 2.89 4.99 -0.78
C TYR A 73 2.11 5.33 0.50
N ALA A 74 1.94 6.61 0.77
CA ALA A 74 1.07 7.09 1.83
C ALA A 74 0.24 8.27 1.35
N ARG A 75 -1.07 8.17 1.56
CA ARG A 75 -2.02 9.23 1.24
C ARG A 75 -2.94 9.47 2.44
N GLN A 76 -3.07 10.73 2.83
CA GLN A 76 -4.06 11.12 3.81
C GLN A 76 -5.46 11.09 3.19
N LEU A 77 -6.40 10.46 3.88
CA LEU A 77 -7.81 10.44 3.52
C LEU A 77 -8.55 11.47 4.38
N THR A 78 -9.45 12.23 3.76
CA THR A 78 -10.32 13.22 4.41
C THR A 78 -11.75 12.75 4.43
#